data_AF-A0A7W0VS29-F1
#
_entry.id   AF-A0A7W0VS29-F1
#
_cell.length_a   1.000
_cell.length_b   1.000
_cell.length_c   1.000
_cell.angle_alpha   90.00
_cell.angle_beta   90.00
_cell.angle_gamma   90.00
#
_symmetry.space_group_name_H-M   'P 1'
#
loop_
_entity.id
_entity.type
_entity.pdbx_description
1 polymer ?
#
loop_
_entity_poly.entity_id
_entity_poly.type
_entity_poly.pdbx_seq_one_letter_code
_entity_poly.pdbx_strand_id
1 'polypeptide(L)'
;MKTLAWTAAVILAAACGKSGDKTESKPTETTGGSAETAPAANPAAFQKLKVTVNGKPVAMTRAFIKRVSPDQWRVIVSDQEGSCGELISGVTNSVKGSTGFVSTLRRHLKPDGGDEIAVTDFWTAGHPTSAKLGTAMVAGPTDKDAKVDVTIAKIVDEDNGRILEAEGTFTAIGCGDQPADDAGVPKDQHVSAATITVAGKKLDVKNAIISGDDLTLSTGPKDCSPTTPWSQVVIQRSAGKWCLRGTWFVDESCSAERAMPEDTVKDFKVTLGAQGSGKDGPTIGVTIAGTGKIGAYPITLDGTVEAIDCQKKK
;
A
#
# COMPACT_ATOMS: atom_id res chain seq x y z
N MET A 1 41.77 40.89 -27.26
CA MET A 1 41.93 39.46 -27.61
C MET A 1 40.55 38.89 -27.86
N LYS A 2 40.36 38.26 -29.01
CA LYS A 2 39.06 37.98 -29.63
C LYS A 2 38.41 36.71 -29.04
N THR A 3 37.13 36.84 -28.72
CA THR A 3 36.15 35.79 -28.45
C THR A 3 35.90 34.94 -29.70
N LEU A 4 35.86 33.62 -29.55
CA LEU A 4 35.43 32.66 -30.58
C LEU A 4 34.31 31.80 -30.00
N ALA A 5 33.10 32.05 -30.49
CA ALA A 5 31.92 31.22 -30.28
C ALA A 5 31.95 30.05 -31.28
N TRP A 6 31.59 28.84 -30.82
CA TRP A 6 31.30 27.70 -31.68
C TRP A 6 29.89 27.20 -31.38
N THR A 7 29.02 27.36 -32.35
CA THR A 7 27.65 26.84 -32.37
C THR A 7 27.69 25.48 -33.06
N ALA A 8 27.32 24.40 -32.37
CA ALA A 8 27.11 23.09 -32.97
C ALA A 8 25.61 22.85 -33.16
N ALA A 9 25.18 22.81 -34.42
CA ALA A 9 23.86 22.38 -34.82
C ALA A 9 23.82 20.84 -34.88
N VAL A 10 22.89 20.24 -34.13
CA VAL A 10 22.57 18.81 -34.23
C VAL A 10 21.38 18.65 -35.17
N ILE A 11 21.63 18.02 -36.32
CA ILE A 11 20.62 17.58 -37.27
C ILE A 11 20.20 16.17 -36.84
N LEU A 12 18.95 15.99 -36.40
CA LEU A 12 18.35 14.67 -36.19
C LEU A 12 17.65 14.24 -37.49
N ALA A 13 18.20 13.21 -38.13
CA ALA A 13 17.59 12.56 -39.27
C ALA A 13 16.45 11.64 -38.80
N ALA A 14 15.27 11.84 -39.40
CA ALA A 14 14.12 10.96 -39.24
C ALA A 14 14.36 9.64 -40.01
N ALA A 15 14.47 8.52 -39.29
CA ALA A 15 14.44 7.18 -39.86
C ALA A 15 13.03 6.60 -39.73
N CYS A 16 12.28 6.64 -40.83
CA CYS A 16 11.04 5.88 -41.01
C CYS A 16 11.38 4.38 -41.13
N GLY A 17 11.24 3.63 -40.02
CA GLY A 17 11.24 2.18 -40.03
C GLY A 17 9.86 1.64 -40.42
N LYS A 18 9.78 1.02 -41.60
CA LYS A 18 8.67 0.14 -41.99
C LYS A 18 8.77 -1.15 -41.18
N SER A 19 7.81 -1.40 -40.29
CA SER A 19 7.54 -2.74 -39.76
C SER A 19 6.17 -3.19 -40.27
N GLY A 20 6.20 -4.11 -41.24
CA GLY A 20 5.10 -5.00 -41.51
C GLY A 20 5.23 -6.22 -40.61
N ASP A 21 4.21 -6.50 -39.82
CA ASP A 21 3.59 -7.82 -39.75
C ASP A 21 2.29 -7.68 -38.94
N LYS A 22 1.15 -7.67 -39.64
CA LYS A 22 -0.17 -7.77 -39.03
C LYS A 22 -0.45 -9.25 -38.82
N THR A 23 -0.03 -9.79 -37.67
CA THR A 23 -0.63 -11.02 -37.16
C THR A 23 -1.93 -10.64 -36.46
N GLU A 24 -3.04 -10.85 -37.16
CA GLU A 24 -4.40 -10.66 -36.65
C GLU A 24 -4.69 -11.76 -35.62
N SER A 25 -4.41 -11.47 -34.35
CA SER A 25 -4.85 -12.30 -33.23
C SER A 25 -6.35 -12.16 -33.08
N LYS A 26 -7.07 -13.18 -33.53
CA LYS A 26 -8.50 -13.38 -33.31
C LYS A 26 -8.80 -13.24 -31.80
N PRO A 27 -9.73 -12.35 -31.38
CA PRO A 27 -10.12 -12.28 -29.98
C PRO A 27 -10.78 -13.60 -29.60
N THR A 28 -10.23 -14.27 -28.58
CA THR A 28 -10.90 -15.38 -27.93
C THR A 28 -12.11 -14.80 -27.19
N GLU A 29 -13.30 -14.94 -27.77
CA GLU A 29 -14.56 -14.72 -27.08
C GLU A 29 -14.58 -15.63 -25.85
N THR A 30 -14.36 -15.03 -24.68
CA THR A 30 -14.62 -15.67 -23.40
C THR A 30 -16.11 -15.51 -23.13
N THR A 31 -16.91 -16.38 -23.73
CA THR A 31 -18.35 -16.46 -23.52
C THR A 31 -18.62 -17.10 -22.16
N GLY A 32 -19.33 -16.40 -21.26
CA GLY A 32 -19.94 -17.04 -20.09
C GLY A 32 -19.66 -16.40 -18.72
N GLY A 33 -19.53 -15.08 -18.62
CA GLY A 33 -19.75 -14.41 -17.34
C GLY A 33 -21.25 -14.34 -17.05
N SER A 34 -21.74 -15.20 -16.15
CA SER A 34 -23.09 -15.06 -15.61
C SER A 34 -23.22 -13.65 -15.03
N ALA A 35 -24.18 -12.86 -15.53
CA ALA A 35 -24.44 -11.53 -15.03
C ALA A 35 -24.98 -11.64 -13.59
N GLU A 36 -24.07 -11.67 -12.63
CA GLU A 36 -24.38 -11.63 -11.21
C GLU A 36 -25.17 -10.32 -10.97
N THR A 37 -26.47 -10.48 -10.73
CA THR A 37 -27.37 -9.35 -10.53
C THR A 37 -26.96 -8.66 -9.23
N ALA A 38 -26.48 -7.43 -9.32
CA ALA A 38 -26.03 -6.70 -8.16
C ALA A 38 -27.18 -6.60 -7.13
N PRO A 39 -26.93 -6.85 -5.83
CA PRO A 39 -27.95 -6.74 -4.80
C PRO A 39 -28.66 -5.39 -4.84
N ALA A 40 -29.96 -5.39 -4.55
CA ALA A 40 -30.79 -4.18 -4.59
C ALA A 40 -30.30 -3.13 -3.59
N ALA A 41 -30.37 -1.85 -3.97
CA ALA A 41 -30.00 -0.74 -3.11
C ALA A 41 -30.84 -0.75 -1.82
N ASN A 42 -30.19 -0.50 -0.67
CA ASN A 42 -30.86 -0.37 0.63
C ASN A 42 -30.64 1.04 1.20
N PRO A 43 -31.55 2.00 0.96
CA PRO A 43 -31.40 3.37 1.45
C PRO A 43 -31.25 3.47 2.99
N ALA A 44 -31.79 2.51 3.75
CA ALA A 44 -31.68 2.50 5.20
C ALA A 44 -30.23 2.33 5.68
N ALA A 45 -29.37 1.68 4.89
CA ALA A 45 -27.96 1.45 5.20
C ALA A 45 -27.12 2.74 5.23
N PHE A 46 -27.62 3.85 4.67
CA PHE A 46 -26.87 5.11 4.50
C PHE A 46 -27.44 6.27 5.33
N GLN A 47 -28.46 6.03 6.16
CA GLN A 47 -29.11 7.11 6.92
C GLN A 47 -28.16 7.83 7.89
N LYS A 48 -27.08 7.18 8.31
CA LYS A 48 -26.05 7.73 9.21
C LYS A 48 -24.80 8.19 8.47
N LEU A 49 -24.73 8.03 7.15
CA LEU A 49 -23.65 8.54 6.31
C LEU A 49 -24.10 9.87 5.72
N LYS A 50 -23.34 10.92 6.03
CA LYS A 50 -23.51 12.23 5.39
C LYS A 50 -22.47 12.36 4.31
N VAL A 51 -22.93 12.59 3.08
CA VAL A 51 -22.08 13.01 1.98
C VAL A 51 -22.59 14.32 1.42
N THR A 52 -21.69 15.27 1.20
CA THR A 52 -22.02 16.52 0.51
C THR A 52 -21.07 16.79 -0.64
N VAL A 53 -21.58 17.47 -1.66
CA VAL A 53 -20.78 18.03 -2.76
C VAL A 53 -21.09 19.52 -2.83
N ASN A 54 -20.09 20.37 -2.60
CA ASN A 54 -20.25 21.83 -2.50
C ASN A 54 -21.35 22.22 -1.50
N GLY A 55 -21.39 21.53 -0.35
CA GLY A 55 -22.39 21.71 0.71
C GLY A 55 -23.77 21.15 0.40
N LYS A 56 -24.02 20.61 -0.81
CA LYS A 56 -25.29 19.99 -1.16
C LYS A 56 -25.30 18.50 -0.77
N PRO A 57 -26.30 18.01 -0.03
CA PRO A 57 -26.39 16.60 0.31
C PRO A 57 -26.47 15.70 -0.92
N VAL A 58 -25.79 14.57 -0.87
CA VAL A 58 -25.86 13.50 -1.88
C VAL A 58 -26.32 12.21 -1.19
N ALA A 59 -27.39 11.62 -1.70
CA ALA A 59 -27.91 10.35 -1.19
C ALA A 59 -27.11 9.18 -1.76
N MET A 60 -26.31 8.54 -0.90
CA MET A 60 -25.60 7.31 -1.27
C MET A 60 -26.56 6.13 -1.26
N THR A 61 -26.36 5.21 -2.21
CA THR A 61 -27.28 4.09 -2.41
C THR A 61 -26.57 2.74 -2.31
N ARG A 62 -25.24 2.71 -2.46
CA ARG A 62 -24.44 1.48 -2.43
C ARG A 62 -23.08 1.68 -1.78
N ALA A 63 -22.60 0.62 -1.14
CA ALA A 63 -21.25 0.51 -0.64
C ALA A 63 -20.77 -0.94 -0.72
N PHE A 64 -19.53 -1.13 -1.13
CA PHE A 64 -18.87 -2.43 -1.21
C PHE A 64 -17.51 -2.35 -0.52
N ILE A 65 -17.09 -3.43 0.13
CA ILE A 65 -15.80 -3.51 0.82
C ILE A 65 -15.10 -4.83 0.48
N LYS A 66 -13.81 -4.75 0.18
CA LYS A 66 -12.93 -5.91 0.03
C LYS A 66 -11.78 -5.83 1.02
N ARG A 67 -11.25 -6.99 1.39
CA ARG A 67 -10.00 -7.09 2.16
C ARG A 67 -8.82 -7.11 1.19
N VAL A 68 -7.90 -6.16 1.31
CA VAL A 68 -6.67 -6.11 0.51
C VAL A 68 -5.56 -6.90 1.20
N SER A 69 -5.51 -6.83 2.53
CA SER A 69 -4.64 -7.63 3.39
C SER A 69 -5.31 -7.76 4.77
N PRO A 70 -4.78 -8.57 5.72
CA PRO A 70 -5.38 -8.70 7.05
C PRO A 70 -5.60 -7.39 7.80
N ASP A 71 -4.81 -6.35 7.49
CA ASP A 71 -4.84 -5.03 8.14
C ASP A 71 -5.29 -3.90 7.18
N GLN A 72 -5.75 -4.22 5.97
CA GLN A 72 -6.13 -3.24 4.96
C GLN A 72 -7.40 -3.62 4.22
N TRP A 73 -8.29 -2.65 4.05
CA TRP A 73 -9.53 -2.75 3.31
C TRP A 73 -9.60 -1.68 2.24
N ARG A 74 -10.36 -1.95 1.19
CA ARG A 74 -10.78 -0.93 0.23
C ARG A 74 -12.29 -0.90 0.18
N VAL A 75 -12.85 0.30 0.31
CA VAL A 75 -14.28 0.54 0.27
C VAL A 75 -14.60 1.45 -0.91
N ILE A 76 -15.68 1.15 -1.62
CA ILE A 76 -16.29 2.05 -2.60
C ILE A 76 -17.68 2.41 -2.10
N VAL A 77 -18.04 3.70 -2.19
CA VAL A 77 -19.37 4.22 -1.87
C VAL A 77 -19.84 5.08 -3.02
N SER A 78 -21.08 4.90 -3.46
CA SER A 78 -21.61 5.55 -4.67
C SER A 78 -23.10 5.84 -4.55
N ASP A 79 -23.56 6.86 -5.27
CA ASP A 79 -24.96 7.17 -5.51
C ASP A 79 -25.55 6.37 -6.69
N GLN A 80 -24.72 5.69 -7.48
CA GLN A 80 -25.10 4.85 -8.62
C GLN A 80 -24.91 3.35 -8.37
N GLU A 81 -25.26 2.55 -9.38
CA GLU A 81 -24.91 1.13 -9.42
C GLU A 81 -23.41 0.90 -9.30
N GLY A 82 -23.07 -0.25 -8.74
CA GLY A 82 -21.72 -0.75 -8.71
C GLY A 82 -21.70 -2.22 -8.29
N SER A 83 -20.53 -2.85 -8.33
CA SER A 83 -20.39 -4.26 -8.00
C SER A 83 -19.10 -4.61 -7.27
N CYS A 84 -19.08 -5.78 -6.64
CA CYS A 84 -17.84 -6.36 -6.13
C CYS A 84 -16.80 -6.57 -7.24
N GLY A 85 -17.21 -6.88 -8.47
CA GLY A 85 -16.31 -7.03 -9.61
C GLY A 85 -15.56 -5.73 -9.95
N GLU A 86 -16.24 -4.59 -9.89
CA GLU A 86 -15.61 -3.27 -10.07
C GLU A 86 -14.61 -2.98 -8.96
N LEU A 87 -15.00 -3.21 -7.70
CA LEU A 87 -14.11 -3.00 -6.57
C LEU A 87 -12.88 -3.91 -6.64
N ILE A 88 -13.04 -5.19 -6.98
CA ILE A 88 -11.95 -6.18 -7.09
C ILE A 88 -11.00 -5.82 -8.23
N SER A 89 -11.54 -5.55 -9.43
CA SER A 89 -10.74 -5.16 -10.61
C SER A 89 -10.04 -3.80 -10.45
N GLY A 90 -10.54 -2.94 -9.55
CA GLY A 90 -10.05 -1.57 -9.41
C GLY A 90 -10.54 -0.63 -10.51
N VAL A 91 -11.42 -1.09 -11.40
CA VAL A 91 -12.03 -0.29 -12.46
C VAL A 91 -13.40 0.17 -11.98
N THR A 92 -13.52 1.46 -11.66
CA THR A 92 -14.81 2.07 -11.31
C THR A 92 -15.49 2.61 -12.56
N ASN A 93 -16.66 2.08 -12.91
CA ASN A 93 -17.46 2.62 -14.00
C ASN A 93 -18.17 3.90 -13.54
N SER A 94 -17.43 5.02 -13.49
CA SER A 94 -18.03 6.31 -13.15
C SER A 94 -18.96 6.75 -14.27
N VAL A 95 -20.23 6.94 -13.94
CA VAL A 95 -21.20 7.56 -14.86
C VAL A 95 -21.03 9.07 -14.77
N LYS A 96 -21.12 9.78 -15.90
CA LYS A 96 -21.04 11.25 -15.89
C LYS A 96 -22.12 11.83 -14.95
N GLY A 97 -21.68 12.61 -13.96
CA GLY A 97 -22.57 13.22 -12.96
C GLY A 97 -22.84 12.37 -11.72
N SER A 98 -22.36 11.12 -11.66
CA SER A 98 -22.39 10.34 -10.43
C SER A 98 -21.45 10.91 -9.38
N THR A 99 -21.78 10.66 -8.12
CA THR A 99 -20.91 10.91 -6.99
C THR A 99 -20.57 9.59 -6.32
N GLY A 100 -19.29 9.25 -6.35
CA GLY A 100 -18.76 8.16 -5.58
C GLY A 100 -17.34 8.45 -5.14
N PHE A 101 -16.89 7.69 -4.16
CA PHE A 101 -15.51 7.71 -3.71
C PHE A 101 -15.03 6.29 -3.43
N VAL A 102 -13.73 6.10 -3.60
CA VAL A 102 -13.03 4.90 -3.14
C VAL A 102 -12.10 5.31 -2.02
N SER A 103 -12.08 4.57 -0.93
CA SER A 103 -11.16 4.80 0.17
C SER A 103 -10.42 3.55 0.57
N THR A 104 -9.15 3.72 0.93
CA THR A 104 -8.37 2.67 1.58
C THR A 104 -8.42 2.90 3.09
N LEU A 105 -8.90 1.90 3.81
CA LEU A 105 -8.91 1.86 5.26
C LEU A 105 -7.79 0.92 5.71
N ARG A 106 -6.97 1.34 6.65
CA ARG A 106 -5.80 0.57 7.06
C ARG A 106 -5.60 0.70 8.55
N ARG A 107 -5.19 -0.39 9.20
CA ARG A 107 -4.73 -0.35 10.59
C ARG A 107 -3.49 0.56 10.68
N HIS A 108 -3.51 1.48 11.62
CA HIS A 108 -2.45 2.42 11.90
C HIS A 108 -1.96 2.18 13.34
N LEU A 109 -0.68 1.84 13.48
CA LEU A 109 0.00 1.80 14.77
C LEU A 109 0.48 3.23 15.08
N LYS A 110 0.06 3.78 16.21
CA LYS A 110 0.52 5.09 16.70
C LYS A 110 1.88 4.98 17.40
N PRO A 111 2.64 6.08 17.51
CA PRO A 111 3.92 6.09 18.22
C PRO A 111 3.86 5.65 19.69
N ASP A 112 2.71 5.80 20.34
CA ASP A 112 2.45 5.38 21.73
C ASP A 112 2.06 3.90 21.87
N GLY A 113 1.95 3.17 20.75
CA GLY A 113 1.55 1.76 20.72
C GLY A 113 0.05 1.54 20.61
N GLY A 114 -0.75 2.61 20.56
CA GLY A 114 -2.17 2.56 20.28
C GLY A 114 -2.44 2.10 18.85
N ASP A 115 -3.51 1.33 18.67
CA ASP A 115 -3.98 0.89 17.36
C ASP A 115 -5.23 1.68 16.97
N GLU A 116 -5.32 2.12 15.72
CA GLU A 116 -6.56 2.64 15.12
C GLU A 116 -6.72 2.12 13.68
N ILE A 117 -7.87 2.33 13.06
CA ILE A 117 -7.98 2.24 11.61
C ILE A 117 -8.02 3.68 11.09
N ALA A 118 -7.17 3.99 10.12
CA ALA A 118 -7.13 5.27 9.45
C ALA A 118 -7.59 5.13 8.00
N VAL A 119 -8.15 6.21 7.48
CA VAL A 119 -8.32 6.42 6.04
C VAL A 119 -6.93 6.83 5.54
N THR A 120 -6.31 6.04 4.65
CA THR A 120 -4.96 6.33 4.14
C THR A 120 -4.95 6.75 2.69
N ASP A 121 -6.09 6.59 2.02
CA ASP A 121 -6.24 7.00 0.65
C ASP A 121 -7.71 7.31 0.37
N PHE A 122 -7.93 8.30 -0.50
CA PHE A 122 -9.25 8.76 -0.89
C PHE A 122 -9.23 9.16 -2.36
N TRP A 123 -10.11 8.55 -3.14
CA TRP A 123 -10.16 8.70 -4.59
C TRP A 123 -11.54 9.18 -4.98
N THR A 124 -11.58 10.21 -5.82
CA THR A 124 -12.79 10.71 -6.45
C THR A 124 -12.56 10.78 -7.96
N ALA A 125 -13.59 10.44 -8.73
CA ALA A 125 -13.52 10.45 -10.21
C ALA A 125 -12.30 9.70 -10.82
N GLY A 126 -11.82 8.65 -10.16
CA GLY A 126 -10.71 7.82 -10.65
C GLY A 126 -9.30 8.35 -10.38
N HIS A 127 -9.14 9.39 -9.56
CA HIS A 127 -7.84 9.95 -9.21
C HIS A 127 -7.63 10.00 -7.69
N PRO A 128 -6.39 9.81 -7.19
CA PRO A 128 -6.07 10.03 -5.79
C PRO A 128 -6.19 11.53 -5.48
N THR A 129 -6.61 11.83 -4.26
CA THR A 129 -6.92 13.20 -3.85
C THR A 129 -5.92 13.73 -2.83
N SER A 130 -5.96 15.04 -2.58
CA SER A 130 -5.21 15.67 -1.47
C SER A 130 -6.02 15.70 -0.17
N ALA A 131 -7.02 14.82 -0.05
CA ALA A 131 -8.01 14.88 1.01
C ALA A 131 -7.39 14.86 2.40
N LYS A 132 -7.99 15.65 3.31
CA LYS A 132 -7.70 15.54 4.73
C LYS A 132 -8.36 14.27 5.27
N LEU A 133 -7.54 13.26 5.55
CA LEU A 133 -8.01 11.95 5.93
C LEU A 133 -8.31 11.87 7.44
N GLY A 134 -9.27 11.00 7.80
CA GLY A 134 -9.72 10.78 9.17
C GLY A 134 -9.45 9.36 9.67
N THR A 135 -9.95 9.05 10.86
CA THR A 135 -10.01 7.69 11.37
C THR A 135 -11.20 6.93 10.77
N ALA A 136 -11.18 5.61 10.88
CA ALA A 136 -12.27 4.74 10.48
C ALA A 136 -12.45 3.59 11.48
N MET A 137 -13.53 2.83 11.31
CA MET A 137 -13.79 1.55 11.95
C MET A 137 -14.42 0.61 10.93
N VAL A 138 -14.05 -0.67 11.00
CA VAL A 138 -14.63 -1.75 10.19
C VAL A 138 -15.09 -2.84 11.15
N ALA A 139 -16.37 -3.19 11.11
CA ALA A 139 -16.98 -4.19 11.97
C ALA A 139 -17.76 -5.22 11.15
N GLY A 140 -17.48 -6.51 11.38
CA GLY A 140 -18.07 -7.62 10.65
C GLY A 140 -17.11 -8.27 9.63
N PRO A 141 -17.45 -9.47 9.14
CA PRO A 141 -16.63 -10.21 8.19
C PRO A 141 -16.73 -9.61 6.79
N THR A 142 -15.63 -9.52 6.06
CA THR A 142 -15.60 -9.00 4.68
C THR A 142 -15.84 -10.08 3.64
N ASP A 143 -16.35 -11.24 4.04
CA ASP A 143 -16.63 -12.36 3.14
C ASP A 143 -17.66 -11.94 2.08
N LYS A 144 -17.70 -12.65 0.95
CA LYS A 144 -18.63 -12.34 -0.14
C LYS A 144 -20.07 -12.29 0.39
N ASP A 145 -20.77 -11.22 0.03
CA ASP A 145 -22.17 -10.91 0.40
C ASP A 145 -22.42 -10.62 1.90
N ALA A 146 -21.37 -10.62 2.72
CA ALA A 146 -21.50 -10.27 4.14
C ALA A 146 -21.88 -8.79 4.33
N LYS A 147 -22.56 -8.47 5.42
CA LYS A 147 -22.83 -7.09 5.82
C LYS A 147 -21.72 -6.61 6.74
N VAL A 148 -21.07 -5.51 6.33
CA VAL A 148 -19.94 -4.93 7.05
C VAL A 148 -20.28 -3.50 7.44
N ASP A 149 -20.27 -3.22 8.74
CA ASP A 149 -20.48 -1.86 9.22
C ASP A 149 -19.16 -1.09 9.17
N VAL A 150 -19.19 0.04 8.46
CA VAL A 150 -18.05 0.93 8.29
C VAL A 150 -18.42 2.28 8.87
N THR A 151 -17.52 2.83 9.71
CA THR A 151 -17.63 4.21 10.19
C THR A 151 -16.40 4.97 9.73
N ILE A 152 -16.60 6.16 9.17
CA ILE A 152 -15.52 7.08 8.80
C ILE A 152 -15.70 8.40 9.56
N ALA A 153 -14.61 8.89 10.15
CA ALA A 153 -14.53 10.28 10.58
C ALA A 153 -14.57 11.20 9.35
N LYS A 154 -14.79 12.49 9.57
CA LYS A 154 -14.91 13.47 8.48
C LYS A 154 -13.68 13.45 7.57
N ILE A 155 -13.93 13.16 6.29
CA ILE A 155 -12.98 13.31 5.18
C ILE A 155 -13.43 14.51 4.35
N VAL A 156 -12.48 15.33 3.93
CA VAL A 156 -12.72 16.47 3.04
C VAL A 156 -11.75 16.37 1.87
N ASP A 157 -12.32 16.28 0.67
CA ASP A 157 -11.61 16.33 -0.60
C ASP A 157 -11.98 17.61 -1.34
N GLU A 158 -10.97 18.41 -1.70
CA GLU A 158 -11.12 19.63 -2.47
C GLU A 158 -10.35 19.48 -3.79
N ASP A 159 -11.07 19.35 -4.90
CA ASP A 159 -10.47 19.25 -6.23
C ASP A 159 -11.22 20.16 -7.23
N ASN A 160 -10.49 21.03 -7.92
CA ASN A 160 -11.03 21.87 -9.00
C ASN A 160 -12.34 22.63 -8.66
N GLY A 161 -12.48 23.11 -7.42
CA GLY A 161 -13.69 23.81 -6.95
C GLY A 161 -14.88 22.90 -6.63
N ARG A 162 -14.67 21.58 -6.64
CA ARG A 162 -15.56 20.56 -6.07
C ARG A 162 -15.05 20.20 -4.68
N ILE A 163 -15.88 20.40 -3.67
CA ILE A 163 -15.63 20.01 -2.28
C ILE A 163 -16.52 18.83 -1.96
N LEU A 164 -15.93 17.64 -1.82
CA LEU A 164 -16.63 16.45 -1.35
C LEU A 164 -16.33 16.24 0.14
N GLU A 165 -17.37 16.19 0.96
CA GLU A 165 -17.25 15.83 2.38
C GLU A 165 -17.98 14.53 2.65
N ALA A 166 -17.37 13.63 3.41
CA ALA A 166 -17.98 12.36 3.84
C ALA A 166 -17.71 12.09 5.33
N GLU A 167 -18.76 11.80 6.10
CA GLU A 167 -18.65 11.40 7.51
C GLU A 167 -19.80 10.48 7.94
N GLY A 168 -19.54 9.57 8.88
CA GLY A 168 -20.57 8.78 9.55
C GLY A 168 -20.48 7.28 9.28
N THR A 169 -21.60 6.59 9.46
CA THR A 169 -21.68 5.12 9.46
C THR A 169 -22.55 4.60 8.33
N PHE A 170 -22.12 3.52 7.70
CA PHE A 170 -22.87 2.83 6.65
C PHE A 170 -22.59 1.33 6.66
N THR A 171 -23.51 0.54 6.10
CA THR A 171 -23.29 -0.90 5.89
C THR A 171 -22.86 -1.14 4.44
N ALA A 172 -21.68 -1.71 4.26
CA ALA A 172 -21.15 -2.17 2.98
C ALA A 172 -21.40 -3.66 2.77
N ILE A 173 -21.43 -4.08 1.51
CA ILE A 173 -21.47 -5.49 1.11
C ILE A 173 -20.03 -5.99 0.96
N GLY A 174 -19.70 -7.08 1.64
CA GLY A 174 -18.41 -7.74 1.56
C GLY A 174 -18.19 -8.38 0.20
N CYS A 175 -16.99 -8.22 -0.34
CA CYS A 175 -16.58 -8.73 -1.64
C CYS A 175 -15.54 -9.86 -1.53
N GLY A 176 -15.21 -10.29 -0.31
CA GLY A 176 -14.13 -11.22 -0.03
C GLY A 176 -12.76 -10.55 -0.07
N ASP A 177 -11.76 -11.39 -0.31
CA ASP A 177 -10.35 -11.00 -0.37
C ASP A 177 -9.98 -10.57 -1.79
N GLN A 178 -9.06 -9.60 -1.87
CA GLN A 178 -8.34 -9.29 -3.09
C GLN A 178 -7.58 -10.56 -3.52
N PRO A 179 -7.76 -11.03 -4.77
CA PRO A 179 -6.93 -12.11 -5.30
C PRO A 179 -5.46 -11.76 -5.10
N ALA A 180 -4.66 -12.73 -4.66
CA ALA A 180 -3.22 -12.52 -4.58
C ALA A 180 -2.70 -12.13 -5.97
N ASP A 181 -1.82 -11.14 -6.04
CA ASP A 181 -1.19 -10.80 -7.31
C ASP A 181 -0.34 -12.02 -7.75
N ASP A 182 -0.67 -12.59 -8.92
CA ASP A 182 0.08 -13.71 -9.52
C ASP A 182 1.52 -13.31 -9.91
N ALA A 183 1.89 -12.03 -9.77
CA ALA A 183 3.24 -11.52 -9.87
C ALA A 183 4.08 -12.05 -8.69
N GLY A 184 4.56 -13.28 -8.87
CA GLY A 184 4.92 -14.17 -7.79
C GLY A 184 5.85 -13.60 -6.73
N VAL A 185 5.45 -13.78 -5.46
CA VAL A 185 6.28 -14.21 -4.31
C VAL A 185 5.28 -14.82 -3.29
N PRO A 186 5.45 -16.09 -2.85
CA PRO A 186 6.42 -16.41 -1.79
C PRO A 186 7.53 -17.37 -2.23
N LYS A 187 8.76 -17.01 -1.86
CA LYS A 187 9.81 -17.97 -1.53
C LYS A 187 9.63 -18.40 -0.06
N ASP A 188 10.18 -19.56 0.31
CA ASP A 188 9.99 -20.17 1.63
C ASP A 188 10.31 -19.17 2.77
N GLN A 189 9.68 -19.35 3.94
CA GLN A 189 10.11 -18.62 5.13
C GLN A 189 11.57 -18.98 5.45
N HIS A 190 12.43 -17.97 5.61
CA HIS A 190 13.80 -18.19 6.05
C HIS A 190 13.86 -18.45 7.55
N VAL A 191 14.90 -19.16 7.99
CA VAL A 191 15.15 -19.35 9.41
C VAL A 191 15.45 -18.00 10.04
N SER A 192 14.58 -17.59 10.97
CA SER A 192 14.67 -16.31 11.66
C SER A 192 14.29 -16.49 13.13
N ALA A 193 15.18 -16.03 14.00
CA ALA A 193 14.88 -15.78 15.41
C ALA A 193 14.85 -14.26 15.69
N ALA A 194 14.96 -13.44 14.64
CA ALA A 194 14.98 -11.99 14.76
C ALA A 194 13.57 -11.43 14.98
N THR A 195 13.50 -10.38 15.77
CA THR A 195 12.25 -9.69 16.10
C THR A 195 12.41 -8.19 15.95
N ILE A 196 11.30 -7.53 15.59
CA ILE A 196 11.16 -6.09 15.55
C ILE A 196 10.09 -5.73 16.57
N THR A 197 10.43 -4.86 17.52
CA THR A 197 9.44 -4.24 18.40
C THR A 197 9.22 -2.81 17.95
N VAL A 198 8.00 -2.46 17.57
CA VAL A 198 7.60 -1.08 17.21
C VAL A 198 6.54 -0.60 18.20
N ALA A 199 6.79 0.53 18.86
CA ALA A 199 5.84 1.10 19.82
C ALA A 199 5.31 0.05 20.84
N GLY A 200 6.23 -0.79 21.35
CA GLY A 200 5.92 -1.87 22.29
C GLY A 200 5.29 -3.13 21.68
N LYS A 201 4.94 -3.16 20.39
CA LYS A 201 4.41 -4.33 19.70
C LYS A 201 5.55 -5.16 19.12
N LYS A 202 5.76 -6.36 19.65
CA LYS A 202 6.77 -7.32 19.17
C LYS A 202 6.25 -8.12 17.97
N LEU A 203 7.05 -8.19 16.91
CA LEU A 203 6.76 -8.89 15.66
C LEU A 203 7.97 -9.74 15.27
N ASP A 204 7.71 -10.92 14.71
CA ASP A 204 8.77 -11.76 14.14
C ASP A 204 9.20 -11.20 12.79
N VAL A 205 10.51 -11.17 12.55
CA VAL A 205 11.04 -10.98 11.20
C VAL A 205 10.81 -12.26 10.43
N LYS A 206 10.05 -12.19 9.33
CA LYS A 206 9.78 -13.35 8.45
C LYS A 206 10.74 -13.40 7.27
N ASN A 207 11.33 -12.27 6.91
CA ASN A 207 12.27 -12.21 5.81
C ASN A 207 13.29 -11.08 5.98
N ALA A 208 14.47 -11.26 5.41
CA ALA A 208 15.51 -10.24 5.33
C ALA A 208 16.22 -10.31 3.97
N ILE A 209 16.60 -9.16 3.43
CA ILE A 209 17.41 -9.08 2.22
C ILE A 209 18.58 -8.12 2.42
N ILE A 210 19.72 -8.45 1.79
CA ILE A 210 20.89 -7.60 1.68
C ILE A 210 21.08 -7.25 0.20
N SER A 211 21.37 -5.98 -0.12
CA SER A 211 21.79 -5.58 -1.48
C SER A 211 22.89 -4.53 -1.38
N GLY A 212 24.15 -4.97 -1.54
CA GLY A 212 25.29 -4.12 -1.22
C GLY A 212 25.33 -3.82 0.29
N ASP A 213 25.29 -2.53 0.65
CA ASP A 213 25.26 -2.08 2.04
C ASP A 213 23.84 -1.94 2.61
N ASP A 214 22.82 -2.15 1.78
CA ASP A 214 21.43 -1.98 2.17
C ASP A 214 20.90 -3.26 2.82
N LEU A 215 20.18 -3.09 3.93
CA LEU A 215 19.48 -4.17 4.65
C LEU A 215 17.98 -3.86 4.67
N THR A 216 17.14 -4.84 4.37
CA THR A 216 15.69 -4.75 4.61
C THR A 216 15.25 -5.91 5.48
N LEU A 217 14.55 -5.60 6.56
CA LEU A 217 13.89 -6.55 7.46
C LEU A 217 12.39 -6.42 7.26
N SER A 218 11.69 -7.55 7.10
CA SER A 218 10.24 -7.56 6.86
C SER A 218 9.52 -8.55 7.76
N THR A 219 8.33 -8.17 8.24
CA THR A 219 7.39 -9.08 8.91
C THR A 219 6.51 -9.85 7.92
N GLY A 220 6.58 -9.52 6.63
CA GLY A 220 5.96 -10.26 5.53
C GLY A 220 6.99 -10.93 4.61
N PRO A 221 6.52 -11.60 3.55
CA PRO A 221 7.41 -12.18 2.55
C PRO A 221 8.21 -11.09 1.83
N LYS A 222 9.47 -11.39 1.49
CA LYS A 222 10.30 -10.52 0.66
C LYS A 222 11.29 -11.38 -0.14
N ASP A 223 11.65 -10.91 -1.31
CA ASP A 223 12.72 -11.47 -2.12
C ASP A 223 13.48 -10.34 -2.83
N CYS A 224 14.37 -10.70 -3.76
CA CYS A 224 15.14 -9.75 -4.55
C CYS A 224 14.34 -9.04 -5.65
N SER A 225 13.03 -9.33 -5.78
CA SER A 225 12.18 -8.61 -6.74
C SER A 225 11.91 -7.17 -6.25
N PRO A 226 11.63 -6.24 -7.17
CA PRO A 226 11.21 -4.89 -6.79
C PRO A 226 9.85 -4.90 -6.08
N THR A 227 9.04 -5.94 -6.31
CA THR A 227 7.74 -6.10 -5.67
C THR A 227 7.94 -6.46 -4.20
N THR A 228 7.20 -5.79 -3.33
CA THR A 228 7.16 -6.13 -1.90
C THR A 228 5.71 -6.45 -1.57
N PRO A 229 5.36 -7.71 -1.32
CA PRO A 229 4.02 -8.03 -0.88
C PRO A 229 3.74 -7.38 0.48
N TRP A 230 2.48 -7.43 0.90
CA TRP A 230 2.00 -6.85 2.15
C TRP A 230 2.88 -7.26 3.34
N SER A 231 3.32 -6.27 4.10
CA SER A 231 4.13 -6.48 5.30
C SER A 231 3.70 -5.45 6.33
N GLN A 232 3.39 -5.89 7.55
CA GLN A 232 2.95 -4.99 8.63
C GLN A 232 4.01 -3.94 8.92
N VAL A 233 5.25 -4.42 9.06
CA VAL A 233 6.43 -3.59 9.33
C VAL A 233 7.56 -4.00 8.40
N VAL A 234 8.18 -3.00 7.79
CA VAL A 234 9.41 -3.09 7.03
C VAL A 234 10.38 -2.07 7.61
N ILE A 235 11.56 -2.54 8.01
CA ILE A 235 12.66 -1.67 8.42
C ILE A 235 13.76 -1.79 7.38
N GLN A 236 14.09 -0.67 6.74
CA GLN A 236 15.10 -0.59 5.71
C GLN A 236 16.26 0.29 6.18
N ARG A 237 17.48 -0.23 6.10
CA ARG A 237 18.71 0.54 6.17
C ARG A 237 19.19 0.78 4.75
N SER A 238 19.27 2.03 4.30
CA SER A 238 19.83 2.38 2.99
C SER A 238 20.70 3.62 3.07
N ALA A 239 21.91 3.55 2.52
CA ALA A 239 22.92 4.62 2.61
C ALA A 239 23.11 5.15 4.06
N GLY A 240 23.11 4.24 5.04
CA GLY A 240 23.26 4.54 6.47
C GLY A 240 22.00 5.10 7.17
N LYS A 241 20.91 5.34 6.45
CA LYS A 241 19.64 5.80 7.02
C LYS A 241 18.74 4.63 7.34
N TRP A 242 17.97 4.76 8.41
CA TRP A 242 16.92 3.79 8.76
C TRP A 242 15.55 4.37 8.44
N CYS A 243 14.75 3.61 7.72
CA CYS A 243 13.39 3.94 7.37
C CYS A 243 12.43 2.85 7.86
N LEU A 244 11.27 3.28 8.32
CA LEU A 244 10.16 2.46 8.80
C LEU A 244 9.01 2.62 7.82
N ARG A 245 8.54 1.50 7.29
CA ARG A 245 7.45 1.40 6.30
C ARG A 245 6.57 0.20 6.65
N GLY A 246 5.49 0.00 5.90
CA GLY A 246 4.61 -1.17 6.01
C GLY A 246 3.14 -0.78 6.14
N THR A 247 2.27 -1.78 6.23
CA THR A 247 0.82 -1.58 6.29
C THR A 247 0.34 -1.10 7.65
N TRP A 248 1.20 -0.93 8.66
CA TRP A 248 0.83 -0.31 9.94
C TRP A 248 1.06 1.20 9.98
N PHE A 249 1.64 1.79 8.93
CA PHE A 249 1.98 3.21 8.91
C PHE A 249 1.25 3.92 7.77
N VAL A 250 0.82 5.16 8.03
CA VAL A 250 0.23 6.03 7.01
C VAL A 250 1.33 6.55 6.09
N ASP A 251 2.45 6.98 6.68
CA ASP A 251 3.60 7.52 5.98
C ASP A 251 4.87 6.75 6.30
N GLU A 252 5.79 6.77 5.35
CA GLU A 252 7.16 6.36 5.60
C GLU A 252 7.84 7.33 6.57
N SER A 253 8.48 6.78 7.60
CA SER A 253 9.32 7.54 8.52
C SER A 253 10.78 7.18 8.31
N CYS A 254 11.63 8.15 7.96
CA CYS A 254 13.07 7.95 7.86
C CYS A 254 13.83 8.76 8.91
N SER A 255 14.98 8.26 9.35
CA SER A 255 15.97 9.05 10.09
C SER A 255 16.51 10.19 9.20
N ALA A 256 16.66 11.39 9.76
CA ALA A 256 17.14 12.57 9.02
C ALA A 256 18.56 12.39 8.45
N GLU A 257 18.85 13.03 7.31
CA GLU A 257 20.13 12.97 6.57
C GLU A 257 21.33 13.60 7.28
N ARG A 258 21.08 14.53 8.19
CA ARG A 258 22.14 15.29 8.87
C ARG A 258 21.91 15.26 10.36
N ALA A 259 22.98 14.91 11.07
CA ALA A 259 23.18 14.97 12.51
C ALA A 259 22.15 15.86 13.24
N MET A 260 21.07 15.23 13.68
CA MET A 260 20.24 15.73 14.77
C MET A 260 20.80 15.13 16.08
N PRO A 261 20.70 15.86 17.19
CA PRO A 261 21.42 15.58 18.42
C PRO A 261 21.00 14.21 18.99
N GLU A 262 22.01 13.40 19.33
CA GLU A 262 22.08 12.23 20.23
C GLU A 262 20.97 11.14 20.29
N ASP A 263 19.73 11.40 19.84
CA ASP A 263 18.55 10.55 20.08
C ASP A 263 18.13 9.67 18.89
N THR A 264 18.80 9.75 17.73
CA THR A 264 18.38 9.06 16.51
C THR A 264 19.34 7.94 16.10
N VAL A 265 18.93 6.70 16.40
CA VAL A 265 19.46 5.43 15.83
C VAL A 265 20.96 5.16 16.00
N LYS A 266 21.62 5.70 17.02
CA LYS A 266 23.05 5.36 17.26
C LYS A 266 23.27 3.92 17.72
N ASP A 267 22.23 3.24 18.20
CA ASP A 267 22.38 1.96 18.90
C ASP A 267 22.03 0.73 18.06
N PHE A 268 21.55 0.88 16.81
CA PHE A 268 21.32 -0.29 15.95
C PHE A 268 22.64 -0.83 15.41
N LYS A 269 22.96 -2.05 15.83
CA LYS A 269 24.11 -2.81 15.38
C LYS A 269 23.63 -3.87 14.40
N VAL A 270 24.30 -3.93 13.26
CA VAL A 270 24.13 -4.98 12.26
C VAL A 270 25.48 -5.65 12.10
N THR A 271 25.52 -6.97 12.30
CA THR A 271 26.71 -7.78 12.07
C THR A 271 26.40 -8.79 10.99
N LEU A 272 27.17 -8.74 9.91
CA LEU A 272 27.09 -9.70 8.81
C LEU A 272 28.00 -10.90 9.12
N GLY A 273 27.46 -12.10 8.98
CA GLY A 273 28.16 -13.36 9.08
C GLY A 273 28.72 -13.80 7.73
N ALA A 274 29.15 -15.06 7.68
CA ALA A 274 29.62 -15.67 6.43
C ALA A 274 28.47 -15.81 5.42
N GLN A 275 28.82 -15.70 4.14
CA GLN A 275 27.91 -16.04 3.06
C GLN A 275 27.70 -17.56 3.02
N GLY A 276 26.44 -17.97 2.89
CA GLY A 276 26.01 -19.34 2.74
C GLY A 276 25.17 -19.52 1.46
N SER A 277 24.53 -20.69 1.36
CA SER A 277 23.59 -21.00 0.30
C SER A 277 22.28 -21.51 0.90
N GLY A 278 21.19 -20.82 0.59
CA GLY A 278 19.82 -21.23 0.92
C GLY A 278 19.08 -21.72 -0.33
N LYS A 279 17.84 -22.18 -0.14
CA LYS A 279 16.97 -22.62 -1.26
C LYS A 279 16.72 -21.51 -2.28
N ASP A 280 16.76 -20.26 -1.82
CA ASP A 280 16.36 -19.09 -2.58
C ASP A 280 17.49 -18.32 -3.25
N GLY A 281 18.72 -18.82 -3.07
CA GLY A 281 19.96 -18.24 -3.57
C GLY A 281 21.05 -18.15 -2.50
N PRO A 282 22.10 -17.35 -2.76
CA PRO A 282 23.10 -17.04 -1.75
C PRO A 282 22.45 -16.32 -0.56
N THR A 283 22.89 -16.66 0.65
CA THR A 283 22.36 -16.08 1.89
C THR A 283 23.50 -15.52 2.74
N ILE A 284 23.18 -14.61 3.66
CA ILE A 284 24.11 -14.05 4.63
C ILE A 284 23.45 -14.12 6.00
N GLY A 285 24.13 -14.70 6.98
CA GLY A 285 23.66 -14.62 8.37
C GLY A 285 23.74 -13.17 8.87
N VAL A 286 22.66 -12.64 9.42
CA VAL A 286 22.61 -11.27 9.94
C VAL A 286 22.22 -11.32 11.42
N THR A 287 23.03 -10.68 12.26
CA THR A 287 22.68 -10.42 13.66
C THR A 287 22.30 -8.94 13.77
N ILE A 288 21.14 -8.67 14.35
CA ILE A 288 20.65 -7.32 14.63
C ILE A 288 20.43 -7.15 16.12
N ALA A 289 20.82 -5.99 16.65
CA ALA A 289 20.58 -5.66 18.05
C ALA A 289 20.51 -4.14 18.22
N GLY A 290 19.64 -3.67 19.10
CA GLY A 290 19.64 -2.28 19.56
C GLY A 290 18.25 -1.71 19.75
N THR A 291 18.19 -0.57 20.46
CA THR A 291 16.95 0.16 20.72
C THR A 291 17.15 1.61 20.29
N GLY A 292 16.13 2.23 19.70
CA GLY A 292 16.23 3.60 19.21
C GLY A 292 14.88 4.12 18.74
N LYS A 293 14.91 5.15 17.89
CA LYS A 293 13.70 5.70 17.26
C LYS A 293 13.87 5.87 15.76
N ILE A 294 12.85 5.50 14.98
CA ILE A 294 12.75 5.84 13.56
C ILE A 294 11.54 6.77 13.41
N GLY A 295 11.78 8.04 13.06
CA GLY A 295 10.76 9.07 13.17
C GLY A 295 10.26 9.22 14.61
N ALA A 296 8.94 9.18 14.81
CA ALA A 296 8.32 9.23 16.14
C ALA A 296 8.29 7.88 16.87
N TYR A 297 8.58 6.77 16.17
CA TYR A 297 8.36 5.42 16.70
C TYR A 297 9.56 4.92 17.50
N PRO A 298 9.36 4.47 18.76
CA PRO A 298 10.39 3.72 19.46
C PRO A 298 10.48 2.31 18.87
N ILE A 299 11.70 1.86 18.61
CA ILE A 299 12.03 0.63 17.90
C ILE A 299 13.05 -0.17 18.71
N THR A 300 12.88 -1.48 18.80
CA THR A 300 13.92 -2.41 19.24
C THR A 300 14.10 -3.51 18.22
N LEU A 301 15.36 -3.79 17.86
CA LEU A 301 15.77 -4.88 17.00
C LEU A 301 16.55 -5.88 17.84
N ASP A 302 16.26 -7.16 17.67
CA ASP A 302 16.95 -8.21 18.42
C ASP A 302 16.94 -9.54 17.65
N GLY A 303 18.04 -10.29 17.73
CA GLY A 303 18.16 -11.65 17.23
C GLY A 303 18.90 -11.81 15.91
N THR A 304 18.74 -12.99 15.31
CA THR A 304 19.45 -13.41 14.10
C THR A 304 18.48 -13.83 13.00
N VAL A 305 18.84 -13.53 11.76
CA VAL A 305 18.06 -13.87 10.57
C VAL A 305 19.00 -14.23 9.42
N GLU A 306 18.61 -15.21 8.62
CA GLU A 306 19.24 -15.47 7.33
C GLU A 306 18.66 -14.51 6.28
N ALA A 307 19.49 -13.63 5.72
CA ALA A 307 19.09 -12.69 4.68
C ALA A 307 19.45 -13.23 3.28
N ILE A 308 18.58 -13.03 2.30
CA ILE A 308 18.91 -13.32 0.89
C ILE A 308 19.89 -12.25 0.40
N ASP A 309 20.98 -12.67 -0.24
CA ASP A 309 21.95 -11.77 -0.85
C ASP A 309 21.54 -11.42 -2.29
N CYS A 310 20.96 -10.24 -2.44
CA CYS A 310 20.39 -9.71 -3.67
C CYS A 310 21.38 -8.86 -4.46
N GLN A 311 22.66 -9.26 -4.53
CA GLN A 311 23.62 -8.57 -5.39
C GLN A 311 23.10 -8.54 -6.82
N LYS A 312 23.12 -7.36 -7.45
CA LYS A 312 22.85 -7.25 -8.89
C LYS A 312 23.84 -8.17 -9.59
N LYS A 313 23.34 -9.17 -10.32
CA LYS A 313 24.16 -9.92 -11.28
C LYS A 313 24.83 -8.86 -12.17
N LYS A 314 26.16 -8.75 -12.06
CA LYS A 314 26.96 -7.88 -12.92
C LYS A 314 26.91 -8.37 -14.35
#